data_AF-A0A1F6NW59-F1
#
_entry.id   AF-A0A1F6NW59-F1
#
_cell.length_a   1.000
_cell.length_b   1.000
_cell.length_c   1.000
_cell.angle_alpha   90.00
_cell.angle_beta   90.00
_cell.angle_gamma   90.00
#
_symmetry.space_group_name_H-M   'P 1'
#
loop_
_entity.id
_entity.type
_entity.pdbx_description
1 polymer ?
#
loop_
_entity_poly.entity_id
_entity_poly.type
_entity_poly.pdbx_seq_one_letter_code
_entity_poly.pdbx_strand_id
1 'polypeptide(L)'
;MTEKRKFTPKSAIALESENEMTPEELAELIKVELIPFSDDVHSVTTQKEAAGSYIAFNGFKWMIDKKNYNLKIWPSSTIPPLDHVMVDRKLYFEGTYGNISRSSGLEFRQRQNFTRTETAAIKLALEKFFGVEITYFIK
;
A
#
# COMPACT_ATOMS: atom_id res chain seq x y z
N MET A 1 34.07 29.62 -44.84
CA MET A 1 33.17 30.15 -43.80
C MET A 1 31.76 29.78 -44.20
N THR A 2 31.14 28.83 -43.52
CA THR A 2 29.77 28.40 -43.81
C THR A 2 29.10 28.02 -42.51
N GLU A 3 27.91 28.60 -42.31
CA GLU A 3 27.21 28.78 -41.05
C GLU A 3 26.85 27.48 -40.33
N LYS A 4 27.13 27.45 -39.03
CA LYS A 4 26.58 26.45 -38.10
C LYS A 4 25.10 26.78 -37.87
N ARG A 5 24.20 26.05 -38.54
CA ARG A 5 22.77 26.06 -38.20
C ARG A 5 22.60 25.60 -36.76
N LYS A 6 22.20 26.52 -35.88
CA LYS A 6 21.78 26.24 -34.50
C LYS A 6 20.51 25.39 -34.56
N PHE A 7 20.63 24.13 -34.16
CA PHE A 7 19.50 23.25 -33.93
C PHE A 7 18.87 23.67 -32.59
N THR A 8 17.72 24.34 -32.61
CA THR A 8 16.88 24.53 -31.42
C THR A 8 15.77 23.48 -31.48
N PRO A 9 15.81 22.42 -30.66
CA PRO A 9 14.66 21.55 -30.54
C PRO A 9 13.57 22.30 -29.77
N LYS A 10 12.54 22.67 -30.53
CA LYS A 10 11.11 22.80 -30.20
C LYS A 10 10.79 22.99 -28.72
N SER A 11 10.22 24.16 -28.41
CA SER A 11 9.28 24.35 -27.31
C SER A 11 8.32 23.16 -27.24
N ALA A 12 8.53 22.30 -26.25
CA ALA A 12 7.58 21.31 -25.83
C ALA A 12 6.46 22.05 -25.07
N ILE A 13 5.51 22.60 -25.82
CA ILE A 13 4.22 23.01 -25.26
C ILE A 13 3.19 22.03 -25.81
N ALA A 14 3.00 20.97 -25.06
CA ALA A 14 1.69 20.44 -24.69
C ALA A 14 1.98 19.54 -23.49
N LEU A 15 1.96 20.13 -22.29
CA LEU A 15 1.62 19.38 -21.10
C LEU A 15 0.26 18.76 -21.41
N GLU A 16 0.26 17.48 -21.77
CA GLU A 16 -0.88 16.64 -21.45
C GLU A 16 -0.90 16.58 -19.93
N SER A 17 -1.54 17.57 -19.31
CA SER A 17 -2.00 17.45 -17.94
C SER A 17 -3.14 16.43 -17.96
N GLU A 18 -2.79 15.16 -18.15
CA GLU A 18 -3.54 14.10 -17.50
C GLU A 18 -3.54 14.47 -16.02
N ASN A 19 -4.71 14.43 -15.42
CA ASN A 19 -4.90 14.76 -14.02
C ASN A 19 -4.20 13.66 -13.20
N GLU A 20 -2.87 13.70 -13.13
CA GLU A 20 -2.04 12.81 -12.33
C GLU A 20 -2.30 13.18 -10.87
N MET A 21 -3.33 12.54 -10.31
CA MET A 21 -3.66 12.63 -8.90
C MET A 21 -2.39 12.38 -8.08
N THR A 22 -2.10 13.28 -7.15
CA THR A 22 -0.93 13.16 -6.29
C THR A 22 -1.08 11.96 -5.35
N PRO A 23 0.02 11.40 -4.82
CA PRO A 23 -0.05 10.34 -3.82
C PRO A 23 -0.91 10.73 -2.61
N GLU A 24 -0.90 11.99 -2.22
CA GLU A 24 -1.65 12.53 -1.10
C GLU A 24 -3.16 12.53 -1.37
N GLU A 25 -3.58 13.02 -2.54
CA GLU A 25 -4.98 13.00 -2.97
C GLU A 25 -5.50 11.57 -3.10
N LEU A 26 -4.67 10.68 -3.67
CA LEU A 26 -5.02 9.28 -3.81
C LEU A 26 -5.11 8.58 -2.45
N ALA A 27 -4.26 8.96 -1.48
CA ALA A 27 -4.30 8.42 -0.13
C ALA A 27 -5.57 8.81 0.62
N GLU A 28 -6.13 10.00 0.37
CA GLU A 28 -7.43 10.42 0.94
C GLU A 28 -8.61 9.58 0.41
N LEU A 29 -8.49 9.02 -0.80
CA LEU A 29 -9.48 8.11 -1.35
C LEU A 29 -9.37 6.69 -0.77
N ILE A 30 -8.19 6.33 -0.25
CA ILE A 30 -7.96 4.99 0.28
C ILE A 30 -8.61 4.88 1.66
N LYS A 31 -9.67 4.08 1.73
CA LYS A 31 -10.29 3.69 3.00
C LYS A 31 -9.52 2.50 3.58
N VAL A 32 -8.93 2.66 4.76
CA VAL A 32 -8.26 1.57 5.47
C VAL A 32 -9.25 0.86 6.39
N GLU A 33 -9.40 -0.45 6.23
CA GLU A 33 -10.31 -1.31 6.97
C GLU A 33 -9.54 -2.41 7.70
N LEU A 34 -9.61 -2.41 9.03
CA LEU A 34 -9.08 -3.50 9.86
C LEU A 34 -10.08 -4.66 9.85
N ILE A 35 -9.64 -5.82 9.41
CA ILE A 35 -10.44 -7.03 9.39
C ILE A 35 -9.99 -7.92 10.56
N PRO A 36 -10.81 -8.03 11.63
CA PRO A 36 -10.52 -8.96 12.71
C PRO A 36 -10.64 -10.39 12.20
N PHE A 37 -9.78 -11.29 12.67
CA PHE A 37 -10.00 -12.72 12.50
C PHE A 37 -11.05 -13.16 13.51
N SER A 38 -12.14 -13.72 13.00
CA SER A 38 -13.17 -14.38 13.79
C SER A 38 -12.52 -15.52 14.56
N ASP A 39 -12.70 -15.54 15.87
CA ASP A 39 -12.49 -16.67 16.80
C ASP A 39 -11.24 -16.63 17.70
N ASP A 40 -10.37 -15.62 17.60
CA ASP A 40 -9.17 -15.55 18.46
C ASP A 40 -9.23 -14.44 19.54
N VAL A 41 -8.85 -14.81 20.77
CA VAL A 41 -8.81 -13.94 21.98
C VAL A 41 -7.74 -12.84 21.84
N HIS A 42 -6.89 -12.94 20.82
CA HIS A 42 -5.85 -11.97 20.46
C HIS A 42 -6.20 -11.13 19.22
N SER A 43 -7.45 -11.16 18.76
CA SER A 43 -7.89 -10.37 17.62
C SER A 43 -7.72 -8.87 17.88
N VAL A 44 -6.98 -8.20 17.01
CA VAL A 44 -6.91 -6.74 16.98
C VAL A 44 -8.24 -6.25 16.42
N THR A 45 -9.04 -5.56 17.22
CA THR A 45 -10.40 -5.16 16.84
C THR A 45 -10.55 -3.66 16.60
N THR A 46 -9.63 -2.87 17.14
CA THR A 46 -9.64 -1.41 17.01
C THR A 46 -8.40 -0.88 16.30
N GLN A 47 -8.52 0.29 15.68
CA GLN A 47 -7.39 1.01 15.10
C GLN A 47 -6.28 1.29 16.12
N LYS A 48 -6.63 1.59 17.38
CA LYS A 48 -5.66 1.84 18.45
C LYS A 48 -4.86 0.59 18.79
N GLU A 49 -5.51 -0.56 18.88
CA GLU A 49 -4.83 -1.85 19.07
C GLU A 49 -3.98 -2.21 17.85
N ALA A 50 -4.43 -1.85 16.65
CA ALA A 50 -3.67 -2.10 15.43
C ALA A 50 -2.38 -1.28 15.39
N ALA A 51 -2.46 0.01 15.74
CA ALA A 51 -1.30 0.87 15.92
C ALA A 51 -0.36 0.34 17.00
N GLY A 52 -0.89 -0.04 18.16
CA GLY A 52 -0.11 -0.65 19.24
C GLY A 52 0.58 -1.95 18.81
N SER A 53 -0.12 -2.80 18.07
CA SER A 53 0.41 -4.06 17.53
C SER A 53 1.51 -3.83 16.50
N TYR A 54 1.32 -2.87 15.60
CA TYR A 54 2.34 -2.48 14.63
C TYR A 54 3.62 -1.98 15.32
N ILE A 55 3.46 -1.13 16.35
CA ILE A 55 4.58 -0.63 17.18
C ILE A 55 5.29 -1.78 17.90
N ALA A 56 4.53 -2.76 18.39
CA ALA A 56 4.98 -3.93 19.13
C ALA A 56 5.51 -5.08 18.24
N PHE A 57 5.80 -4.82 16.96
CA PHE A 57 6.38 -5.76 15.98
C PHE A 57 5.42 -6.78 15.37
N ASN A 58 4.12 -6.75 15.68
CA ASN A 58 3.15 -7.59 15.00
C ASN A 58 2.94 -7.05 13.58
N GLY A 59 3.41 -7.79 12.58
CA GLY A 59 3.16 -7.45 11.19
C GLY A 59 1.67 -7.57 10.84
N PHE A 60 1.25 -6.95 9.75
CA PHE A 60 -0.06 -7.11 9.15
C PHE A 60 0.10 -7.62 7.72
N LYS A 61 -0.87 -8.40 7.25
CA LYS A 61 -1.11 -8.54 5.82
C LYS A 61 -2.03 -7.41 5.37
N TRP A 62 -1.87 -6.98 4.12
CA TRP A 62 -2.76 -5.98 3.54
C TRP A 62 -3.17 -6.38 2.12
N MET A 63 -4.33 -5.89 1.69
CA MET A 63 -4.86 -5.98 0.33
C MET A 63 -5.41 -4.62 -0.05
N ILE A 64 -5.32 -4.24 -1.32
CA ILE A 64 -6.15 -3.16 -1.85
C ILE A 64 -7.06 -3.65 -2.98
N ASP A 65 -8.34 -3.30 -2.89
CA ASP A 65 -9.27 -3.33 -4.01
C ASP A 65 -9.14 -2.00 -4.77
N LYS A 66 -8.46 -2.03 -5.92
CA LYS A 66 -8.24 -0.85 -6.77
C LYS A 66 -9.53 -0.21 -7.28
N LYS A 67 -10.62 -0.98 -7.42
CA LYS A 67 -11.88 -0.43 -7.96
C LYS A 67 -12.58 0.47 -6.97
N ASN A 68 -12.44 0.16 -5.69
CA ASN A 68 -13.14 0.85 -4.60
C ASN A 68 -12.19 1.64 -3.69
N TYR A 69 -10.88 1.60 -3.95
CA TYR A 69 -9.83 2.13 -3.07
C TYR A 69 -9.98 1.66 -1.62
N ASN A 70 -10.45 0.42 -1.42
CA ASN A 70 -10.58 -0.14 -0.08
C ASN A 70 -9.32 -0.96 0.24
N LEU A 71 -8.55 -0.52 1.23
CA LEU A 71 -7.36 -1.19 1.71
C LEU A 71 -7.71 -1.95 2.99
N LYS A 72 -7.68 -3.27 2.91
CA LYS A 72 -7.96 -4.16 4.03
C LYS A 72 -6.66 -4.61 4.68
N ILE A 73 -6.63 -4.65 6.01
CA ILE A 73 -5.49 -5.14 6.78
C ILE A 73 -5.90 -6.23 7.78
N TRP A 74 -5.02 -7.19 8.00
CA TRP A 74 -5.20 -8.31 8.92
C TRP A 74 -3.96 -8.46 9.80
N PRO A 75 -4.08 -8.65 11.12
CA PRO A 75 -2.93 -8.90 11.98
C PRO A 75 -2.28 -10.24 11.61
N SER A 76 -0.99 -10.26 11.29
CA SER A 76 -0.28 -11.47 10.87
C SER A 76 -0.08 -12.46 12.02
N SER A 77 -0.14 -12.01 13.27
CA SER A 77 0.00 -12.84 14.47
C SER A 77 -1.25 -13.64 14.84
N THR A 78 -2.39 -13.36 14.20
CA THR A 78 -3.70 -13.99 14.50
C THR A 78 -4.22 -14.83 13.33
N ILE A 79 -3.37 -15.13 12.34
CA ILE A 79 -3.75 -15.98 11.22
C ILE A 79 -3.19 -17.38 11.52
N PRO A 80 -4.03 -18.41 11.72
CA PRO A 80 -3.57 -19.78 11.77
C PRO A 80 -2.76 -20.13 10.50
N PRO A 81 -1.70 -20.96 10.56
CA PRO A 81 -0.87 -21.30 9.40
C PRO A 81 -1.65 -21.82 8.16
N LEU A 82 -2.79 -22.49 8.39
CA LEU A 82 -3.71 -22.92 7.33
C LEU A 82 -4.50 -21.75 6.74
N ASP A 83 -4.90 -20.79 7.57
CA ASP A 83 -5.56 -19.57 7.14
C ASP A 83 -4.60 -18.58 6.50
N HIS A 84 -3.29 -18.67 6.76
CA HIS A 84 -2.29 -17.94 5.98
C HIS A 84 -2.40 -18.34 4.50
N VAL A 85 -2.64 -19.62 4.21
CA VAL A 85 -2.81 -20.11 2.84
C VAL A 85 -4.17 -19.73 2.26
N MET A 86 -5.23 -19.65 3.06
CA MET A 86 -6.55 -19.22 2.58
C MET A 86 -6.64 -17.71 2.36
N VAL A 87 -6.11 -16.92 3.30
CA VAL A 87 -5.90 -15.47 3.15
C VAL A 87 -4.96 -15.25 1.99
N ASP A 88 -3.79 -15.88 1.92
CA ASP A 88 -2.90 -15.73 0.78
C ASP A 88 -3.57 -16.15 -0.53
N ARG A 89 -4.37 -17.22 -0.59
CA ARG A 89 -5.12 -17.59 -1.81
C ARG A 89 -6.17 -16.55 -2.17
N LYS A 90 -6.98 -16.08 -1.21
CA LYS A 90 -8.02 -15.07 -1.46
C LYS A 90 -7.39 -13.74 -1.86
N LEU A 91 -6.34 -13.33 -1.15
CA LEU A 91 -5.46 -12.22 -1.47
C LEU A 91 -4.85 -12.33 -2.87
N TYR A 92 -4.44 -13.54 -3.26
CA TYR A 92 -3.80 -13.85 -4.54
C TYR A 92 -4.76 -13.84 -5.74
N PHE A 93 -6.05 -14.12 -5.52
CA PHE A 93 -7.07 -14.09 -6.57
C PHE A 93 -7.81 -12.75 -6.68
N GLU A 94 -8.00 -12.04 -5.56
CA GLU A 94 -8.87 -10.85 -5.51
C GLU A 94 -8.12 -9.51 -5.66
N GLY A 95 -6.79 -9.45 -5.46
CA GLY A 95 -6.10 -8.17 -5.54
C GLY A 95 -4.58 -8.22 -5.44
N THR A 96 -4.00 -7.04 -5.21
CA THR A 96 -2.59 -6.93 -4.82
C THR A 96 -2.52 -6.88 -3.31
N TYR A 97 -1.58 -7.66 -2.79
CA TYR A 97 -1.42 -7.86 -1.37
C TYR A 97 0.05 -7.78 -0.97
N GLY A 98 0.27 -7.68 0.32
CA GLY A 98 1.61 -7.60 0.85
C GLY A 98 1.63 -7.80 2.35
N ASN A 99 2.80 -7.58 2.91
CA ASN A 99 2.97 -7.52 4.36
C ASN A 99 3.39 -6.11 4.74
N ILE A 100 3.12 -5.75 5.97
CA ILE A 100 3.66 -4.55 6.59
C ILE A 100 4.11 -4.88 7.99
N SER A 101 5.36 -4.57 8.31
CA SER A 101 5.89 -4.71 9.68
C SER A 101 6.94 -3.63 9.95
N ARG A 102 7.33 -3.45 11.21
CA ARG A 102 8.43 -2.53 11.54
C ARG A 102 9.79 -3.07 11.10
N SER A 103 9.97 -4.39 11.12
CA SER A 103 11.25 -5.04 10.78
C SER A 103 11.48 -5.14 9.27
N SER A 104 10.40 -5.28 8.49
CA SER A 104 10.46 -5.44 7.04
C SER A 104 9.79 -4.33 6.23
N GLY A 105 9.23 -3.31 6.91
CA GLY A 105 8.57 -2.18 6.26
C GLY A 105 7.34 -2.59 5.47
N LEU A 106 7.00 -1.80 4.45
CA LEU A 106 5.94 -2.12 3.50
C LEU A 106 6.48 -3.03 2.39
N GLU A 107 6.04 -4.29 2.41
CA GLU A 107 6.34 -5.29 1.38
C GLU A 107 5.19 -5.40 0.38
N PHE A 108 5.53 -5.55 -0.91
CA PHE A 108 4.58 -5.80 -1.97
C PHE A 108 4.79 -7.20 -2.54
N ARG A 109 3.72 -7.99 -2.64
CA ARG A 109 3.71 -9.26 -3.38
C ARG A 109 2.80 -9.08 -4.59
N GLN A 110 3.37 -8.54 -5.67
CA GLN A 110 2.61 -8.16 -6.86
C GLN A 110 2.30 -9.34 -7.78
N ARG A 111 1.07 -9.35 -8.29
CA ARG A 111 0.71 -9.89 -9.62
C ARG A 111 0.33 -8.79 -10.62
N GLN A 112 0.11 -7.55 -10.15
CA GLN A 112 -0.25 -6.39 -10.95
C GLN A 112 0.73 -5.24 -10.72
N ASN A 113 1.04 -4.47 -11.77
CA ASN A 113 1.92 -3.32 -11.67
C ASN A 113 1.22 -2.17 -10.93
N PHE A 114 1.83 -1.69 -9.85
CA PHE A 114 1.47 -0.41 -9.23
C PHE A 114 2.35 0.70 -9.80
N THR A 115 1.77 1.86 -10.02
CA THR A 115 2.57 3.06 -10.27
C THR A 115 3.29 3.49 -8.99
N ARG A 116 4.32 4.31 -9.11
CA ARG A 116 4.98 4.91 -7.95
C ARG A 116 4.00 5.72 -7.10
N THR A 117 3.05 6.40 -7.75
CA THR A 117 2.00 7.19 -7.12
C THR A 117 1.08 6.32 -6.26
N GLU A 118 0.56 5.21 -6.81
CA GLU A 118 -0.32 4.31 -6.05
C GLU A 118 0.42 3.66 -4.86
N THR A 119 1.70 3.31 -5.06
CA THR A 119 2.55 2.74 -4.01
C THR A 119 2.74 3.74 -2.86
N ALA A 120 3.04 4.99 -3.20
CA ALA A 120 3.18 6.07 -2.23
C ALA A 120 1.86 6.39 -1.52
N ALA A 121 0.73 6.37 -2.23
CA ALA A 121 -0.59 6.60 -1.65
C ALA A 121 -0.99 5.53 -0.63
N ILE A 122 -0.73 4.25 -0.94
CA ILE A 122 -0.97 3.13 -0.01
C ILE A 122 -0.16 3.33 1.27
N LYS A 123 1.12 3.68 1.13
CA LYS A 123 1.99 3.96 2.28
C LYS A 123 1.41 5.09 3.13
N LEU A 124 1.09 6.24 2.53
CA LEU A 124 0.54 7.39 3.23
C LEU A 124 -0.78 7.04 3.95
N ALA A 125 -1.66 6.26 3.32
CA ALA A 125 -2.90 5.82 3.93
C ALA A 125 -2.65 4.94 5.17
N LEU A 126 -1.69 4.02 5.08
CA LEU A 126 -1.28 3.18 6.22
C LEU A 126 -0.60 3.99 7.33
N GLU A 127 0.24 4.97 6.99
CA GLU A 127 0.90 5.86 7.96
C GLU A 127 -0.14 6.69 8.73
N LYS A 128 -1.12 7.25 8.02
CA LYS A 128 -2.26 7.95 8.62
C LYS A 128 -3.07 7.02 9.52
N PHE A 129 -3.31 5.79 9.08
CA PHE A 129 -4.07 4.81 9.85
C PHE A 129 -3.36 4.40 11.15
N PHE A 130 -2.06 4.10 11.11
CA PHE A 130 -1.30 3.69 12.29
C PHE A 130 -0.79 4.86 13.14
N GLY A 131 -0.77 6.08 12.58
CA GLY A 131 -0.21 7.26 13.23
C GLY A 131 1.31 7.23 13.35
N VAL A 132 2.01 6.50 12.47
CA VAL A 132 3.47 6.33 12.50
C VAL A 132 4.04 6.25 11.08
N GLU A 133 5.32 6.60 10.94
CA GLU A 133 6.05 6.49 9.66
C GLU A 133 6.41 5.02 9.37
N ILE A 134 6.25 4.62 8.11
CA ILE A 134 6.54 3.26 7.62
C ILE A 134 7.76 3.32 6.70
N THR A 135 8.79 2.52 6.97
CA THR A 135 9.96 2.41 6.09
C THR A 135 9.67 1.53 4.86
N TYR A 136 10.29 1.85 3.72
CA TYR A 136 10.32 0.94 2.56
C TYR A 136 11.44 -0.09 2.69
N PHE A 137 11.14 -1.35 2.39
CA PHE A 137 12.16 -2.31 1.97
C PHE A 137 11.75 -2.92 0.63
N ILE A 138 12.36 -2.42 -0.44
CA ILE A 138 12.35 -3.11 -1.73
C ILE A 138 13.39 -4.23 -1.59
N LYS A 139 12.95 -5.48 -1.48
CA LYS A 139 13.83 -6.64 -1.68
C LYS A 139 13.85 -7.02 -3.15
#